data_AF-D7GVU9-F1
#
_entry.id   AF-D7GVU9-F1
#
_cell.length_a   1.000
_cell.length_b   1.000
_cell.length_c   1.000
_cell.angle_alpha   90.00
_cell.angle_beta   90.00
_cell.angle_gamma   90.00
#
_symmetry.space_group_name_H-M   'P 1'
#
loop_
_entity.id
_entity.type
_entity.pdbx_description
1 polymer ?
#
loop_
_entity_poly.entity_id
_entity_poly.type
_entity_poly.pdbx_seq_one_letter_code
_entity_poly.pdbx_strand_id
1 'polypeptide(L)'
;MIDILSDICKEIRKILMIPVTIGIGHSRTELGLICESFRSALDALGYRAIVGSGSTIYINDVEPVNTGKLQFTAEDESALIQAVKFGPEEKIRSVVSGIIGRMSDAKVHARQYQTYMFSTANCLVQLIQQYDLEMGVLFGDTGMGTDPFMMIRQVMNREKFSKWLLEAALGINGAMDQERDNTTRQSMERAKRYIMENYQDPDLSVEQVCRTLHMSPAYFSTMFKKATGQTYIGYLTDVRLNKAVELLNKTDDKTYVIAAKVGYQEQNYFSYVFKKKFGVSPTKFRGSRS
;
A
#
# COMPACT_ATOMS: atom_id res chain seq x y z
N MET A 1 27.34 1.97 48.43
CA MET A 1 26.78 0.66 48.05
C MET A 1 27.30 0.20 46.68
N ILE A 2 27.30 1.07 45.67
CA ILE A 2 27.87 0.77 44.34
C ILE A 2 29.36 0.43 44.40
N ASP A 3 30.16 1.18 45.19
CA ASP A 3 31.60 0.91 45.34
C ASP A 3 31.89 -0.49 45.92
N ILE A 4 31.09 -0.91 46.90
CA ILE A 4 31.20 -2.24 47.53
C ILE A 4 30.93 -3.34 46.49
N LEU A 5 29.90 -3.17 45.66
CA LEU A 5 29.58 -4.14 44.60
C LEU A 5 30.67 -4.18 43.52
N SER A 6 31.29 -3.03 43.23
CA SER A 6 32.43 -2.94 42.30
C SER A 6 33.64 -3.70 42.85
N ASP A 7 33.92 -3.55 44.15
CA ASP A 7 35.00 -4.28 44.82
C ASP A 7 34.73 -5.78 44.90
N ILE A 8 33.47 -6.20 45.09
CA ILE A 8 33.08 -7.62 44.98
C ILE A 8 33.40 -8.19 43.59
N CYS A 9 33.06 -7.47 42.51
CA CYS A 9 33.40 -7.91 41.16
C CYS A 9 34.92 -8.07 40.96
N LYS A 10 35.72 -7.14 41.51
CA LYS A 10 37.19 -7.20 41.44
C LYS A 10 37.76 -8.39 42.22
N GLU A 11 37.29 -8.62 43.45
CA GLU A 11 37.77 -9.72 44.28
C GLU A 11 37.37 -11.08 43.72
N ILE A 12 36.15 -11.23 43.19
CA ILE A 12 35.74 -12.47 42.51
C ILE A 12 36.64 -12.74 41.30
N ARG A 13 36.94 -11.71 40.50
CA ARG A 13 37.85 -11.85 39.36
C ARG A 13 39.26 -12.27 39.80
N LYS A 14 39.74 -11.76 40.93
CA LYS A 14 41.07 -12.07 41.47
C LYS A 14 41.17 -13.48 42.03
N ILE A 15 40.13 -13.97 42.70
CA ILE A 15 40.13 -15.28 43.37
C ILE A 15 39.75 -16.40 42.40
N LEU A 16 38.68 -16.21 41.63
CA LEU A 16 38.09 -17.24 40.78
C LEU A 16 38.50 -17.13 39.31
N MET A 17 39.24 -16.08 38.93
CA MET A 17 39.70 -15.83 37.55
C MET A 17 38.56 -15.76 36.50
N ILE A 18 37.33 -15.50 36.95
CA ILE A 18 36.15 -15.33 36.10
C ILE A 18 35.62 -13.88 36.17
N PRO A 19 35.24 -13.27 35.04
CA PRO A 19 34.62 -11.95 35.05
C PRO A 19 33.15 -12.05 35.49
N VAL A 20 32.80 -11.33 36.56
CA VAL A 20 31.42 -11.19 37.02
C VAL A 20 30.95 -9.75 36.82
N THR A 21 29.73 -9.60 36.31
CA THR A 21 29.08 -8.30 36.10
C THR A 21 27.83 -8.24 36.97
N ILE A 22 27.66 -7.16 37.71
CA ILE A 22 26.49 -6.91 38.55
C ILE A 22 25.71 -5.75 37.96
N GLY A 23 24.44 -5.97 37.62
CA GLY A 23 23.52 -4.92 37.17
C GLY A 23 22.78 -4.33 38.35
N ILE A 24 22.76 -3.00 38.43
CA ILE A 24 22.09 -2.26 39.50
C ILE A 24 20.95 -1.46 38.87
N GLY A 25 19.72 -1.76 39.30
CA GLY A 25 18.51 -1.07 38.85
C GLY A 25 18.20 0.19 39.65
N HIS A 26 17.11 0.87 39.32
CA HIS A 26 16.70 2.09 40.03
C HIS A 26 16.34 1.80 41.49
N SER A 27 16.70 2.71 42.39
CA SER A 27 16.21 2.69 43.76
C SER A 27 14.72 3.04 43.81
N ARG A 28 13.93 2.28 44.60
CA ARG A 28 12.49 2.49 44.77
C ARG A 28 12.16 2.54 46.26
N THR A 29 11.29 3.47 46.64
CA THR A 29 10.84 3.68 48.03
C THR A 29 9.56 2.91 48.36
N GLU A 30 8.86 2.40 47.36
CA GLU A 30 7.60 1.66 47.50
C GLU A 30 7.79 0.17 47.20
N LEU A 31 7.25 -0.69 48.07
CA LEU A 31 7.37 -2.14 47.94
C LEU A 31 6.77 -2.67 46.63
N GLY A 32 5.67 -2.06 46.15
CA GLY A 32 5.01 -2.44 44.89
C GLY A 32 5.85 -2.19 43.64
N LEU A 33 6.87 -1.34 43.72
CA LEU A 33 7.73 -0.96 42.59
C LEU A 33 9.04 -1.76 42.54
N ILE A 34 9.25 -2.72 43.46
CA ILE A 34 10.45 -3.57 43.47
C ILE A 34 10.59 -4.37 42.16
N CYS A 35 9.48 -4.81 41.56
CA CYS A 35 9.51 -5.50 40.27
C CYS A 35 10.13 -4.64 39.15
N GLU A 36 9.96 -3.33 39.19
CA GLU A 36 10.60 -2.42 38.24
C GLU A 36 12.08 -2.21 38.53
N SER A 37 12.46 -2.17 39.82
CA SER A 37 13.87 -2.14 40.25
C SER A 37 14.61 -3.39 39.76
N PHE A 38 13.99 -4.57 39.87
CA PHE A 38 14.54 -5.82 39.35
C PHE A 38 14.66 -5.81 37.82
N ARG A 39 13.63 -5.34 37.09
CA ARG A 39 13.68 -5.23 35.62
C ARG A 39 14.79 -4.29 35.15
N SER A 40 14.91 -3.12 35.77
CA SER A 40 15.99 -2.16 35.43
C SER A 40 17.38 -2.70 35.77
N ALA A 41 17.52 -3.55 36.79
CA ALA A 41 18.78 -4.25 37.07
C ALA A 41 19.13 -5.27 35.96
N LEU A 42 18.12 -5.96 35.39
CA LEU A 42 18.30 -6.82 34.22
C LEU A 42 18.66 -6.02 32.97
N ASP A 43 18.01 -4.88 32.75
CA ASP A 43 18.30 -3.99 31.62
C ASP A 43 19.75 -3.47 31.70
N ALA A 44 20.24 -3.13 32.90
CA ALA A 44 21.62 -2.73 33.12
C ALA A 44 22.63 -3.81 32.69
N LEU A 45 22.31 -5.10 32.91
CA LEU A 45 23.14 -6.21 32.41
C LEU A 45 23.15 -6.29 30.88
N GLY A 46 22.10 -5.82 30.20
CA GLY A 46 22.03 -5.72 28.74
C GLY A 46 23.12 -4.81 28.15
N TYR A 47 23.55 -3.78 28.90
CA TYR A 47 24.63 -2.87 28.50
C TYR A 47 26.03 -3.46 28.64
N ARG A 48 26.18 -4.72 29.12
CA ARG A 48 27.46 -5.43 29.23
C ARG A 48 28.24 -5.47 27.91
N ALA A 49 27.53 -5.53 26.78
CA ALA A 49 28.17 -5.53 25.45
C ALA A 49 28.88 -4.21 25.11
N ILE A 50 28.50 -3.10 25.77
CA ILE A 50 29.00 -1.76 25.50
C ILE A 50 30.04 -1.34 26.54
N VAL A 51 29.75 -1.59 27.83
CA VAL A 51 30.59 -1.14 28.96
C VAL A 51 31.68 -2.17 29.33
N GLY A 52 31.57 -3.39 28.81
CA GLY A 52 32.50 -4.48 29.09
C GLY A 52 32.07 -5.36 30.28
N SER A 53 32.71 -6.52 30.40
CA SER A 53 32.46 -7.50 31.48
C SER A 53 33.41 -7.31 32.67
N GLY A 54 32.96 -7.63 33.88
CA GLY A 54 33.81 -7.63 35.09
C GLY A 54 33.66 -6.41 36.00
N SER A 55 32.60 -5.62 35.84
CA SER A 55 32.31 -4.43 36.64
C SER A 55 30.83 -4.33 36.99
N THR A 56 30.49 -3.42 37.91
CA THR A 56 29.11 -3.02 38.19
C THR A 56 28.60 -2.08 37.12
N ILE A 57 27.36 -2.29 36.65
CA ILE A 57 26.67 -1.40 35.71
C ILE A 57 25.45 -0.83 36.42
N TYR A 58 25.45 0.47 36.69
CA TYR A 58 24.29 1.15 37.26
C TYR A 58 23.43 1.73 36.14
N ILE A 59 22.12 1.42 36.17
CA ILE A 59 21.20 1.80 35.10
C ILE A 59 21.20 3.32 34.85
N ASN A 60 21.28 4.16 35.88
CA ASN A 60 21.28 5.62 35.71
C ASN A 60 22.56 6.16 35.06
N ASP A 61 23.68 5.44 35.13
CA ASP A 61 24.97 5.89 34.59
C ASP A 61 25.12 5.52 33.11
N VAL A 62 24.37 4.51 32.65
CA VAL A 62 24.38 4.02 31.27
C VAL A 62 23.13 4.40 30.49
N GLU A 63 22.05 4.74 31.19
CA GLU A 63 20.88 5.34 30.57
C GLU A 63 21.27 6.69 29.95
N PRO A 64 21.01 6.92 28.66
CA PRO A 64 21.24 8.22 28.07
C PRO A 64 20.34 9.26 28.73
N VAL A 65 20.92 10.27 29.36
CA VAL A 65 20.22 11.43 29.97
C VAL A 65 19.60 12.37 28.91
N ASN A 66 19.60 11.97 27.63
CA ASN A 66 19.15 12.84 26.54
C ASN A 66 17.67 12.64 26.21
N THR A 67 16.91 13.70 26.47
CA THR A 67 15.47 13.90 26.23
C THR A 67 15.08 14.02 24.75
N GLY A 68 15.86 13.46 23.83
CA GLY A 68 15.44 13.32 22.43
C GLY A 68 14.35 12.27 22.35
N LYS A 69 13.08 12.65 22.26
CA LYS A 69 11.98 11.69 22.14
C LYS A 69 12.00 11.11 20.73
N LEU A 70 12.46 9.87 20.57
CA LEU A 70 12.23 9.11 19.34
C LEU A 70 10.70 8.94 19.21
N GLN A 71 10.10 9.68 18.28
CA GLN A 71 8.65 9.72 18.08
C GLN A 71 8.30 9.57 16.63
N PHE A 72 7.29 8.74 16.38
CA PHE A 72 6.63 8.64 15.09
C PHE A 72 5.59 9.75 15.03
N THR A 73 5.89 10.80 14.27
CA THR A 73 5.06 12.01 14.24
C THR A 73 3.93 11.87 13.22
N ALA A 74 2.96 12.79 13.26
CA ALA A 74 1.90 12.85 12.24
C ALA A 74 2.45 13.12 10.83
N GLU A 75 3.60 13.79 10.71
CA GLU A 75 4.28 14.00 9.44
C GLU A 75 4.84 12.68 8.89
N ASP A 76 5.39 11.84 9.76
CA ASP A 76 5.89 10.51 9.40
C ASP A 76 4.77 9.60 8.95
N GLU A 77 3.67 9.61 9.69
CA GLU A 77 2.46 8.89 9.39
C GLU A 77 1.94 9.30 8.00
N SER A 78 1.77 10.61 7.76
CA SER A 78 1.33 11.14 6.48
C SER A 78 2.27 10.76 5.33
N ALA A 79 3.59 10.86 5.54
CA ALA A 79 4.58 10.50 4.53
C ALA A 79 4.55 9.01 4.18
N LEU A 80 4.45 8.13 5.19
CA LEU A 80 4.35 6.69 5.01
C LEU A 80 3.05 6.31 4.29
N ILE A 81 1.93 6.87 4.74
CA ILE A 81 0.62 6.68 4.12
C ILE A 81 0.64 7.11 2.64
N GLN A 82 1.14 8.30 2.34
CA GLN A 82 1.18 8.79 0.95
C GLN A 82 2.10 7.95 0.06
N ALA A 83 3.25 7.52 0.58
CA ALA A 83 4.17 6.66 -0.15
C ALA A 83 3.55 5.30 -0.45
N VAL A 84 2.92 4.64 0.54
CA VAL A 84 2.26 3.34 0.35
C VAL A 84 1.03 3.45 -0.56
N LYS A 85 0.28 4.56 -0.50
CA LYS A 85 -0.94 4.72 -1.33
C LYS A 85 -0.67 5.09 -2.78
N PHE A 86 0.37 5.88 -3.06
CA PHE A 86 0.55 6.54 -4.36
C PHE A 86 2.00 6.64 -4.81
N GLY A 87 2.96 6.27 -3.96
CA GLY A 87 4.37 6.37 -4.27
C GLY A 87 4.84 5.21 -5.14
N PRO A 88 5.81 5.45 -6.05
CA PRO A 88 6.56 4.35 -6.63
C PRO A 88 7.35 3.61 -5.54
N GLU A 89 7.76 2.39 -5.83
CA GLU A 89 8.56 1.54 -4.93
C GLU A 89 9.79 2.28 -4.35
N GLU A 90 10.49 3.08 -5.17
CA GLU A 90 11.64 3.89 -4.74
C GLU A 90 11.28 4.88 -3.62
N LYS A 91 10.10 5.50 -3.69
CA LYS A 91 9.62 6.44 -2.68
C LYS A 91 9.28 5.71 -1.38
N ILE A 92 8.67 4.53 -1.46
CA ILE A 92 8.39 3.69 -0.29
C ILE A 92 9.70 3.32 0.40
N ARG A 93 10.69 2.82 -0.35
CA ARG A 93 12.04 2.49 0.16
C ARG A 93 12.69 3.69 0.84
N SER A 94 12.61 4.88 0.24
CA SER A 94 13.17 6.11 0.80
C SER A 94 12.52 6.49 2.14
N VAL A 95 11.18 6.48 2.22
CA VAL A 95 10.46 6.83 3.46
C VAL A 95 10.73 5.81 4.57
N VAL A 96 10.71 4.51 4.25
CA VAL A 96 11.05 3.46 5.22
C VAL A 96 12.49 3.60 5.71
N SER A 97 13.45 3.87 4.81
CA SER A 97 14.84 4.14 5.20
C SER A 97 14.96 5.35 6.14
N GLY A 98 14.16 6.40 5.94
CA GLY A 98 14.15 7.56 6.83
C GLY A 98 13.58 7.27 8.23
N ILE A 99 12.57 6.40 8.32
CA ILE A 99 12.02 5.91 9.59
C ILE A 99 13.07 5.08 10.35
N ILE A 100 13.74 4.15 9.66
CA ILE A 100 14.79 3.31 10.25
C ILE A 100 16.06 4.10 10.59
N GLY A 101 16.40 5.11 9.78
CA GLY A 101 17.53 6.01 10.04
C GLY A 101 17.42 6.71 11.38
N ARG A 102 16.23 7.22 11.73
CA ARG A 102 15.97 7.86 13.03
C ARG A 102 16.14 6.94 14.23
N MET A 103 15.91 5.64 14.07
CA MET A 103 16.24 4.65 15.09
C MET A 103 17.76 4.53 15.29
N SER A 104 18.56 4.73 14.24
CA SER A 104 20.01 4.62 14.31
C SER A 104 20.67 5.85 14.93
N ASP A 105 20.10 7.03 14.70
CA ASP A 105 20.64 8.31 15.19
C ASP A 105 20.21 8.61 16.64
N ALA A 106 19.09 8.04 17.08
CA ALA A 106 18.55 8.27 18.41
C ALA A 106 19.32 7.47 19.47
N LYS A 107 19.91 8.15 20.46
CA LYS A 107 20.44 7.51 21.68
C LYS A 107 19.36 7.44 22.75
N VAL A 108 18.39 6.54 22.58
CA VAL A 108 17.19 6.45 23.44
C VAL A 108 17.04 5.09 24.11
N HIS A 109 16.25 5.01 25.18
CA HIS A 109 15.98 3.77 25.91
C HIS A 109 15.29 2.72 25.02
N ALA A 110 15.51 1.43 25.32
CA ALA A 110 14.88 0.30 24.63
C ALA A 110 13.34 0.43 24.54
N ARG A 111 12.70 0.98 25.59
CA ARG A 111 11.25 1.23 25.59
C ARG A 111 10.81 2.25 24.53
N GLN A 112 11.61 3.27 24.25
CA GLN A 112 11.27 4.24 23.19
C GLN A 112 11.40 3.63 21.80
N TYR A 113 12.39 2.74 21.60
CA TYR A 113 12.47 1.95 20.37
C TYR A 113 11.23 1.07 20.17
N GLN A 114 10.80 0.38 21.23
CA GLN A 114 9.59 -0.45 21.17
C GLN A 114 8.34 0.38 20.86
N THR A 115 8.16 1.52 21.52
CA THR A 115 7.03 2.43 21.25
C THR A 115 7.08 2.95 19.82
N TYR A 116 8.25 3.34 19.31
CA TYR A 116 8.42 3.82 17.94
C TYR A 116 8.06 2.74 16.92
N MET A 117 8.61 1.53 17.08
CA MET A 117 8.30 0.38 16.22
C MET A 117 6.80 0.06 16.23
N PHE A 118 6.18 0.06 17.42
CA PHE A 118 4.74 -0.19 17.57
C PHE A 118 3.90 0.88 16.87
N SER A 119 4.23 2.17 17.02
CA SER A 119 3.52 3.26 16.36
C SER A 119 3.61 3.17 14.84
N THR A 120 4.80 2.85 14.30
CA THR A 120 4.97 2.66 12.85
C THR A 120 4.21 1.43 12.35
N ALA A 121 4.25 0.32 13.08
CA ALA A 121 3.48 -0.88 12.73
C ALA A 121 1.97 -0.62 12.76
N ASN A 122 1.49 0.11 13.78
CA ASN A 122 0.09 0.48 13.91
C ASN A 122 -0.40 1.34 12.73
N CYS A 123 0.44 2.23 12.19
CA CYS A 123 0.13 3.00 10.98
C CYS A 123 -0.18 2.08 9.77
N LEU A 124 0.63 1.04 9.55
CA LEU A 124 0.36 0.06 8.48
C LEU A 124 -0.88 -0.81 8.75
N VAL A 125 -1.12 -1.19 10.01
CA VAL A 125 -2.34 -1.92 10.40
C VAL A 125 -3.59 -1.09 10.16
N GLN A 126 -3.56 0.20 10.51
CA GLN A 126 -4.66 1.14 10.27
C GLN A 126 -4.94 1.32 8.77
N LEU A 127 -3.91 1.31 7.92
CA LEU A 127 -4.10 1.32 6.47
C LEU A 127 -4.83 0.06 5.99
N ILE A 128 -4.44 -1.11 6.48
CA ILE A 128 -5.10 -2.36 6.08
C ILE A 128 -6.57 -2.37 6.48
N GLN A 129 -6.89 -1.95 7.71
CA GLN A 129 -8.26 -1.84 8.17
C GLN A 129 -9.06 -0.79 7.40
N GLN A 130 -8.45 0.35 7.05
CA GLN A 130 -9.12 1.41 6.30
C GLN A 130 -9.53 0.96 4.89
N TYR A 131 -8.73 0.10 4.26
CA TYR A 131 -8.95 -0.38 2.89
C TYR A 131 -9.48 -1.81 2.83
N ASP A 132 -9.90 -2.39 3.96
CA ASP A 132 -10.41 -3.76 4.07
C ASP A 132 -9.50 -4.82 3.40
N LEU A 133 -8.18 -4.62 3.50
CA LEU A 133 -7.19 -5.51 2.91
C LEU A 133 -7.03 -6.77 3.78
N GLU A 134 -6.66 -7.89 3.16
CA GLU A 134 -6.38 -9.11 3.91
C GLU A 134 -5.16 -8.92 4.83
N MET A 135 -5.30 -9.25 6.11
CA MET A 135 -4.20 -9.16 7.09
C MET A 135 -2.97 -10.01 6.71
N GLY A 136 -3.14 -11.03 5.85
CA GLY A 136 -2.04 -11.82 5.30
C GLY A 136 -1.02 -11.00 4.50
N VAL A 137 -1.41 -9.83 4.00
CA VAL A 137 -0.54 -8.90 3.25
C VAL A 137 0.63 -8.37 4.09
N LEU A 138 0.49 -8.28 5.43
CA LEU A 138 1.58 -7.87 6.33
C LEU A 138 2.65 -8.94 6.53
N PHE A 139 2.33 -10.21 6.26
CA PHE A 139 3.09 -11.36 6.75
C PHE A 139 3.57 -12.30 5.64
N GLY A 140 3.23 -12.03 4.38
CA GLY A 140 3.62 -12.82 3.22
C GLY A 140 5.14 -13.03 3.14
N ASP A 141 5.56 -14.30 3.21
CA ASP A 141 6.93 -14.84 3.06
C ASP A 141 8.06 -14.21 3.93
N THR A 142 7.68 -13.45 4.96
CA THR A 142 8.64 -12.78 5.88
C THR A 142 9.36 -13.74 6.84
N GLY A 143 9.00 -15.03 6.85
CA GLY A 143 9.49 -16.03 7.81
C GLY A 143 9.01 -15.81 9.26
N MET A 144 8.10 -14.85 9.49
CA MET A 144 7.52 -14.54 10.81
C MET A 144 6.18 -15.25 11.07
N GLY A 145 5.73 -16.15 10.19
CA GLY A 145 4.42 -16.81 10.31
C GLY A 145 3.24 -15.88 9.99
N THR A 146 2.03 -16.43 9.95
CA THR A 146 0.78 -15.69 9.62
C THR A 146 0.11 -15.04 10.83
N ASP A 147 0.74 -15.08 12.01
CA ASP A 147 0.16 -14.58 13.26
C ASP A 147 0.52 -13.10 13.48
N PRO A 148 -0.48 -12.18 13.42
CA PRO A 148 -0.26 -10.75 13.61
C PRO A 148 0.31 -10.37 14.97
N PHE A 149 0.18 -11.25 15.96
CA PHE A 149 0.66 -11.02 17.32
C PHE A 149 2.13 -11.39 17.51
N MET A 150 2.82 -11.94 16.50
CA MET A 150 4.26 -12.24 16.63
C MET A 150 5.12 -10.99 16.82
N MET A 151 4.65 -9.83 16.32
CA MET A 151 5.19 -8.49 16.62
C MET A 151 5.24 -8.18 18.13
N ILE A 152 4.27 -8.69 18.88
CA ILE A 152 4.06 -8.41 20.30
C ILE A 152 4.85 -9.42 21.17
N ARG A 153 5.08 -10.63 20.65
CA ARG A 153 5.68 -11.74 21.42
C ARG A 153 7.21 -11.84 21.29
N GLN A 154 7.82 -11.28 20.25
CA GLN A 154 9.28 -11.32 20.07
C GLN A 154 9.94 -9.95 20.25
N VAL A 155 11.13 -9.94 20.86
CA VAL A 155 12.05 -8.80 20.79
C VAL A 155 12.59 -8.73 19.36
N MET A 156 11.95 -7.92 18.52
CA MET A 156 12.43 -7.67 17.16
C MET A 156 13.69 -6.80 17.22
N ASN A 157 14.75 -7.26 16.55
CA ASN A 157 15.92 -6.43 16.32
C ASN A 157 15.68 -5.47 15.13
N ARG A 158 16.49 -4.41 15.06
CA ARG A 158 16.36 -3.35 14.03
C ARG A 158 16.35 -3.89 12.61
N GLU A 159 17.21 -4.85 12.30
CA GLU A 159 17.33 -5.43 10.95
C GLU A 159 16.06 -6.16 10.53
N LYS A 160 15.52 -6.99 11.43
CA LYS A 160 14.25 -7.69 11.20
C LYS A 160 13.09 -6.71 11.07
N PHE A 161 13.04 -5.67 11.89
CA PHE A 161 12.01 -4.64 11.81
C PHE A 161 12.07 -3.86 10.50
N SER A 162 13.27 -3.46 10.07
CA SER A 162 13.49 -2.77 8.79
C SER A 162 13.00 -3.60 7.60
N LYS A 163 13.39 -4.88 7.56
CA LYS A 163 12.96 -5.80 6.52
C LYS A 163 11.44 -5.97 6.51
N TRP A 164 10.85 -6.26 7.67
CA TRP A 164 9.40 -6.41 7.81
C TRP A 164 8.63 -5.16 7.39
N LEU A 165 9.05 -3.98 7.87
CA LEU A 165 8.35 -2.73 7.60
C LEU A 165 8.33 -2.42 6.10
N LEU A 166 9.44 -2.68 5.41
CA LEU A 166 9.54 -2.52 3.97
C LEU A 166 8.65 -3.52 3.22
N GLU A 167 8.73 -4.81 3.58
CA GLU A 167 7.94 -5.86 2.95
C GLU A 167 6.43 -5.62 3.14
N ALA A 168 6.02 -5.23 4.34
CA ALA A 168 4.64 -4.87 4.64
C ALA A 168 4.18 -3.64 3.83
N ALA A 169 4.99 -2.58 3.77
CA ALA A 169 4.66 -1.37 3.01
C ALA A 169 4.52 -1.66 1.50
N LEU A 170 5.40 -2.49 0.93
CA LEU A 170 5.34 -2.90 -0.47
C LEU A 170 4.18 -3.87 -0.74
N GLY A 171 3.92 -4.81 0.17
CA GLY A 171 2.78 -5.72 0.09
C GLY A 171 1.45 -4.97 0.06
N ILE A 172 1.28 -3.98 0.95
CA ILE A 172 0.09 -3.13 0.98
C ILE A 172 -0.03 -2.34 -0.33
N ASN A 173 1.04 -1.70 -0.79
CA ASN A 173 1.03 -0.95 -2.05
C ASN A 173 0.61 -1.83 -3.24
N GLY A 174 1.17 -3.04 -3.36
CA GLY A 174 0.81 -3.99 -4.41
C GLY A 174 -0.64 -4.46 -4.33
N ALA A 175 -1.15 -4.76 -3.13
CA ALA A 175 -2.55 -5.13 -2.92
C ALA A 175 -3.51 -3.99 -3.31
N MET A 176 -3.15 -2.75 -2.95
CA MET A 176 -3.93 -1.56 -3.31
C MET A 176 -3.95 -1.32 -4.83
N ASP A 177 -2.84 -1.56 -5.53
CA ASP A 177 -2.77 -1.41 -6.98
C ASP A 177 -3.60 -2.51 -7.69
N GLN A 178 -3.61 -3.74 -7.19
CA GLN A 178 -4.45 -4.81 -7.72
C GLN A 178 -5.95 -4.53 -7.54
N GLU A 179 -6.37 -4.02 -6.37
CA GLU A 179 -7.75 -3.59 -6.14
C GLU A 179 -8.18 -2.44 -7.06
N ARG A 180 -7.30 -1.46 -7.27
CA ARG A 180 -7.54 -0.34 -8.20
C ARG A 180 -7.67 -0.80 -9.64
N ASP A 181 -6.81 -1.70 -10.09
CA ASP A 181 -6.87 -2.28 -11.43
C ASP A 181 -8.15 -3.10 -11.61
N ASN A 182 -8.58 -3.86 -10.60
CA ASN A 182 -9.82 -4.62 -10.64
C ASN A 182 -11.05 -3.69 -10.72
N THR A 183 -11.11 -2.65 -9.88
CA THR A 183 -12.18 -1.65 -9.87
C THR A 183 -12.25 -0.89 -11.19
N THR A 184 -11.09 -0.51 -11.74
CA THR A 184 -11.00 0.17 -13.05
C THR A 184 -11.48 -0.76 -14.16
N ARG A 185 -11.07 -2.03 -14.16
CA ARG A 185 -11.50 -3.04 -15.14
C ARG A 185 -13.02 -3.25 -15.08
N GLN A 186 -13.59 -3.40 -13.89
CA GLN A 186 -15.05 -3.52 -13.72
C GLN A 186 -15.79 -2.28 -14.23
N SER A 187 -15.26 -1.09 -13.97
CA SER A 187 -15.83 0.17 -14.47
C SER A 187 -15.79 0.26 -15.99
N MET A 188 -14.70 -0.20 -16.62
CA MET A 188 -14.59 -0.25 -18.09
C MET A 188 -15.56 -1.27 -18.70
N GLU A 189 -15.79 -2.42 -18.05
CA GLU A 189 -16.79 -3.39 -18.51
C GLU A 189 -18.23 -2.83 -18.38
N ARG A 190 -18.54 -2.11 -17.30
CA ARG A 190 -19.81 -1.38 -17.18
C ARG A 190 -19.97 -0.32 -18.27
N ALA A 191 -18.89 0.40 -18.61
CA ALA A 191 -18.90 1.36 -19.71
C ALA A 191 -19.24 0.71 -21.06
N LYS A 192 -18.57 -0.41 -21.39
CA LYS A 192 -18.83 -1.16 -22.62
C LYS A 192 -20.28 -1.63 -22.69
N ARG A 193 -20.82 -2.13 -21.56
CA ARG A 193 -22.21 -2.57 -21.46
C ARG A 193 -23.19 -1.42 -21.70
N TYR A 194 -22.99 -0.30 -21.02
CA TYR A 194 -23.82 0.89 -21.19
C TYR A 194 -23.81 1.36 -22.65
N ILE A 195 -22.66 1.36 -23.32
CA ILE A 195 -22.55 1.68 -24.75
C ILE A 195 -23.33 0.67 -25.59
N MET A 196 -23.19 -0.63 -25.33
CA MET A 196 -23.91 -1.67 -26.08
C MET A 196 -25.43 -1.64 -25.88
N GLU A 197 -25.90 -1.16 -24.74
CA GLU A 197 -27.35 -1.03 -24.45
C GLU A 197 -27.92 0.27 -25.06
N ASN A 198 -27.10 1.31 -25.20
CA ASN A 198 -27.57 2.65 -25.58
C ASN A 198 -27.01 3.15 -26.93
N TYR A 199 -26.30 2.34 -27.72
CA TYR A 199 -25.65 2.79 -28.97
C TYR A 199 -26.60 3.41 -29.99
N GLN A 200 -27.89 3.07 -29.91
CA GLN A 200 -28.96 3.55 -30.79
C GLN A 200 -29.32 5.01 -30.52
N ASP A 201 -29.02 5.53 -29.31
CA ASP A 201 -29.23 6.93 -28.97
C ASP A 201 -28.23 7.79 -29.77
N PRO A 202 -28.68 8.67 -30.69
CA PRO A 202 -27.81 9.52 -31.46
C PRO A 202 -27.02 10.51 -30.61
N ASP A 203 -27.54 10.91 -29.45
CA ASP A 203 -26.96 11.90 -28.55
C ASP A 203 -26.04 11.26 -27.49
N LEU A 204 -25.77 9.95 -27.60
CA LEU A 204 -24.93 9.20 -26.67
C LEU A 204 -23.52 9.81 -26.54
N SER A 205 -23.29 10.51 -25.44
CA SER A 205 -22.07 11.30 -25.20
C SER A 205 -21.17 10.67 -24.15
N VAL A 206 -19.87 11.02 -24.19
CA VAL A 206 -18.92 10.56 -23.17
C VAL A 206 -19.32 11.05 -21.78
N GLU A 207 -19.92 12.24 -21.68
CA GLU A 207 -20.41 12.83 -20.43
C GLU A 207 -21.57 12.03 -19.83
N GLN A 208 -22.46 11.43 -20.64
CA GLN A 208 -23.53 10.57 -20.14
C GLN A 208 -22.98 9.26 -19.57
N VAL A 209 -22.02 8.65 -20.28
CA VAL A 209 -21.33 7.44 -19.79
C VAL A 209 -20.58 7.74 -18.48
N CYS A 210 -19.85 8.84 -18.44
CA CYS A 210 -19.10 9.29 -17.26
C CYS A 210 -20.01 9.56 -16.05
N ARG A 211 -21.18 10.17 -16.26
CA ARG A 211 -22.18 10.39 -15.19
C ARG A 211 -22.68 9.08 -14.60
N THR A 212 -22.96 8.08 -15.44
CA THR A 212 -23.43 6.75 -15.01
C THR A 212 -22.36 6.00 -14.21
N LEU A 213 -21.08 6.23 -14.52
CA LEU A 213 -19.94 5.59 -13.87
C LEU A 213 -19.34 6.39 -12.72
N HIS A 214 -19.87 7.59 -12.44
CA HIS A 214 -19.32 8.54 -11.47
C HIS A 214 -17.82 8.87 -11.72
N MET A 215 -17.43 9.05 -12.99
CA MET A 215 -16.05 9.34 -13.40
C MET A 215 -15.91 10.70 -14.08
N SER A 216 -14.71 11.27 -14.06
CA SER A 216 -14.39 12.44 -14.87
C SER A 216 -14.10 12.04 -16.34
N PRO A 217 -14.46 12.87 -17.34
CA PRO A 217 -14.22 12.56 -18.75
C PRO A 217 -12.76 12.33 -19.13
N ALA A 218 -11.83 13.07 -18.50
CA ALA A 218 -10.40 12.95 -18.76
C ALA A 218 -9.85 11.59 -18.27
N TYR A 219 -10.24 11.18 -17.06
CA TYR A 219 -9.86 9.89 -16.50
C TYR A 219 -10.46 8.75 -17.33
N PHE A 220 -11.76 8.83 -17.64
CA PHE A 220 -12.45 7.85 -18.48
C PHE A 220 -11.77 7.68 -19.84
N SER A 221 -11.47 8.77 -20.55
CA SER A 221 -10.85 8.69 -21.88
C SER A 221 -9.50 7.98 -21.85
N THR A 222 -8.69 8.24 -20.82
CA THR A 222 -7.37 7.60 -20.64
C THR A 222 -7.52 6.12 -20.34
N MET A 223 -8.38 5.78 -19.38
CA MET A 223 -8.59 4.39 -18.96
C MET A 223 -9.27 3.56 -20.03
N PHE A 224 -10.28 4.11 -20.73
CA PHE A 224 -11.01 3.43 -21.78
C PHE A 224 -10.10 3.10 -22.97
N LYS A 225 -9.22 4.04 -23.37
CA LYS A 225 -8.23 3.77 -24.42
C LYS A 225 -7.20 2.73 -23.98
N LYS A 226 -6.71 2.79 -22.73
CA LYS A 226 -5.81 1.77 -22.18
C LYS A 226 -6.47 0.38 -22.18
N ALA A 227 -7.74 0.29 -21.81
CA ALA A 227 -8.47 -0.96 -21.67
C ALA A 227 -8.97 -1.56 -23.00
N THR A 228 -9.30 -0.72 -23.99
CA THR A 228 -9.92 -1.17 -25.27
C THR A 228 -9.00 -1.03 -26.47
N GLY A 229 -7.86 -0.32 -26.34
CA GLY A 229 -6.98 0.03 -27.44
C GLY A 229 -7.49 1.19 -28.31
N GLN A 230 -8.69 1.70 -28.08
CA GLN A 230 -9.33 2.72 -28.92
C GLN A 230 -10.05 3.80 -28.11
N THR A 231 -10.33 4.93 -28.75
CA THR A 231 -11.10 6.01 -28.10
C THR A 231 -12.57 5.60 -27.93
N TYR A 232 -13.27 6.23 -26.99
CA TYR A 232 -14.71 6.07 -26.80
C TYR A 232 -15.50 6.22 -28.12
N ILE A 233 -15.22 7.29 -28.87
CA ILE A 233 -15.89 7.58 -30.16
C ILE A 233 -15.61 6.46 -31.18
N GLY A 234 -14.36 5.97 -31.23
CA GLY A 234 -13.98 4.85 -32.09
C GLY A 234 -14.75 3.58 -31.73
N TYR A 235 -14.82 3.25 -30.44
CA TYR A 235 -15.56 2.09 -29.95
C TYR A 235 -17.06 2.17 -30.25
N LEU A 236 -17.70 3.32 -29.97
CA LEU A 236 -19.11 3.54 -30.29
C LEU A 236 -19.38 3.42 -31.79
N THR A 237 -18.50 3.98 -32.62
CA THR A 237 -18.60 3.87 -34.09
C THR A 237 -18.56 2.41 -34.51
N ASP A 238 -17.62 1.62 -33.98
CA ASP A 238 -17.50 0.20 -34.30
C ASP A 238 -18.73 -0.60 -33.87
N VAL A 239 -19.27 -0.32 -32.68
CA VAL A 239 -20.53 -0.93 -32.20
C VAL A 239 -21.69 -0.63 -33.15
N ARG A 240 -21.91 0.65 -33.49
CA ARG A 240 -23.00 1.08 -34.39
C ARG A 240 -22.87 0.44 -35.78
N LEU A 241 -21.66 0.43 -36.33
CA LEU A 241 -21.39 -0.13 -37.66
C LEU A 241 -21.54 -1.66 -37.70
N ASN A 242 -21.07 -2.36 -36.68
CA ASN A 242 -21.25 -3.81 -36.58
C ASN A 242 -22.74 -4.17 -36.48
N LYS A 243 -23.52 -3.40 -35.70
CA LYS A 243 -24.98 -3.56 -35.66
C LYS A 243 -25.66 -3.23 -36.98
N ALA A 244 -25.16 -2.25 -37.72
CA ALA A 244 -25.65 -1.96 -39.06
C ALA A 244 -25.41 -3.12 -40.03
N VAL A 245 -24.23 -3.77 -39.96
CA VAL A 245 -23.93 -4.99 -40.73
C VAL A 245 -24.90 -6.12 -40.38
N GLU A 246 -25.19 -6.33 -39.09
CA GLU A 246 -26.19 -7.33 -38.67
C GLU A 246 -27.57 -7.04 -39.27
N LEU A 247 -28.04 -5.79 -39.21
CA LEU A 247 -29.34 -5.38 -39.75
C LEU A 247 -29.40 -5.49 -41.28
N LEU A 248 -28.34 -5.07 -41.98
CA LEU A 248 -28.24 -5.19 -43.44
C LEU A 248 -28.35 -6.64 -43.92
N ASN A 249 -27.90 -7.59 -43.08
CA ASN A 249 -27.92 -9.03 -43.37
C ASN A 249 -29.22 -9.73 -42.94
N LYS A 250 -29.96 -9.19 -41.97
CA LYS A 250 -31.15 -9.84 -41.38
C LYS A 250 -32.47 -9.21 -41.79
N THR A 251 -32.44 -8.03 -42.44
CA THR A 251 -33.64 -7.24 -42.73
C THR A 251 -33.57 -6.60 -44.12
N ASP A 252 -34.75 -6.33 -44.69
CA ASP A 252 -34.91 -5.57 -45.94
C ASP A 252 -35.06 -4.05 -45.72
N ASP A 253 -34.82 -3.60 -44.48
CA ASP A 253 -34.94 -2.18 -44.10
C ASP A 253 -34.14 -1.29 -45.03
N LYS A 254 -34.71 -0.15 -45.42
CA LYS A 254 -33.99 0.84 -46.24
C LYS A 254 -32.80 1.41 -45.45
N THR A 255 -31.74 1.79 -46.15
CA THR A 255 -30.48 2.26 -45.54
C THR A 255 -30.68 3.40 -44.53
N TYR A 256 -31.62 4.32 -44.78
CA TYR A 256 -31.95 5.42 -43.85
C TYR A 256 -32.59 4.91 -42.54
N VAL A 257 -33.42 3.86 -42.61
CA VAL A 257 -34.02 3.21 -41.44
C VAL A 257 -32.94 2.54 -40.60
N ILE A 258 -32.00 1.86 -41.25
CA ILE A 258 -30.87 1.23 -40.55
C ILE A 258 -29.98 2.30 -39.89
N ALA A 259 -29.71 3.41 -40.59
CA ALA A 259 -28.94 4.53 -40.02
C ALA A 259 -29.60 5.05 -38.73
N ALA A 260 -30.91 5.29 -38.75
CA ALA A 260 -31.65 5.70 -37.57
C ALA A 260 -31.61 4.66 -36.44
N LYS A 261 -31.82 3.37 -36.77
CA LYS A 261 -31.79 2.26 -35.80
C LYS A 261 -30.44 2.06 -35.12
N VAL A 262 -29.34 2.50 -35.74
CA VAL A 262 -27.99 2.40 -35.16
C VAL A 262 -27.47 3.73 -34.64
N GLY A 263 -28.32 4.74 -34.47
CA GLY A 263 -27.97 6.01 -33.81
C GLY A 263 -27.28 7.04 -34.70
N TYR A 264 -27.51 7.01 -36.01
CA TYR A 264 -27.11 8.08 -36.93
C TYR A 264 -28.35 8.89 -37.37
N GLN A 265 -28.36 10.19 -37.08
CA GLN A 265 -29.41 11.10 -37.56
C GLN A 265 -29.33 11.32 -39.08
N GLU A 266 -28.10 11.42 -39.60
CA GLU A 266 -27.82 11.75 -41.01
C GLU A 266 -27.40 10.50 -41.80
N GLN A 267 -28.25 10.06 -42.74
CA GLN A 267 -27.98 8.89 -43.59
C GLN A 267 -26.70 9.05 -44.42
N ASN A 268 -26.42 10.26 -44.91
CA ASN A 268 -25.24 10.55 -45.72
C ASN A 268 -23.95 10.36 -44.90
N TYR A 269 -23.96 10.85 -43.66
CA TYR A 269 -22.84 10.66 -42.74
C TYR A 269 -22.64 9.18 -42.37
N PHE A 270 -23.72 8.46 -42.07
CA PHE A 270 -23.66 7.01 -41.86
C PHE A 270 -23.03 6.28 -43.05
N SER A 271 -23.47 6.59 -44.27
CA SER A 271 -22.96 5.94 -45.48
C SER A 271 -21.47 6.22 -45.71
N TYR A 272 -21.02 7.45 -45.42
CA TYR A 272 -19.60 7.82 -45.46
C TYR A 272 -18.77 7.02 -44.45
N VAL A 273 -19.20 6.99 -43.19
CA VAL A 273 -18.49 6.29 -42.10
C VAL A 273 -18.47 4.78 -42.33
N PHE A 274 -19.58 4.19 -42.80
CA PHE A 274 -19.67 2.78 -43.15
C PHE A 274 -18.71 2.43 -44.30
N LYS A 275 -18.71 3.23 -45.39
CA LYS A 275 -17.80 3.02 -46.53
C LYS A 275 -16.34 3.16 -46.11
N LYS A 276 -16.02 4.10 -45.21
CA LYS A 276 -14.67 4.26 -44.68
C LYS A 276 -14.20 3.03 -43.91
N LYS A 277 -15.09 2.36 -43.17
CA LYS A 277 -14.76 1.15 -42.38
C LYS A 277 -14.70 -0.12 -43.24
N PHE A 278 -15.66 -0.32 -44.14
CA PHE A 278 -15.85 -1.59 -44.87
C PHE A 278 -15.48 -1.52 -46.36
N GLY A 279 -15.03 -0.37 -46.87
CA GLY A 279 -14.62 -0.16 -48.27
C GLY A 279 -15.77 0.02 -49.27
N VAL A 280 -16.99 -0.41 -48.92
CA VAL A 280 -18.18 -0.35 -49.78
C VAL A 280 -19.33 0.39 -49.08
N SER A 281 -20.25 0.99 -49.85
CA SER A 281 -21.43 1.64 -49.27
C SER A 281 -22.41 0.60 -48.72
N PRO A 282 -23.28 0.97 -47.75
CA PRO A 282 -24.29 0.06 -47.20
C PRO A 282 -25.16 -0.62 -48.28
N THR A 283 -25.58 0.15 -49.29
CA THR A 283 -26.39 -0.36 -50.40
C THR A 283 -25.62 -1.38 -51.25
N LYS A 284 -24.33 -1.12 -51.52
CA LYS A 284 -23.48 -2.08 -52.24
C LYS A 284 -23.19 -3.32 -51.40
N PHE A 285 -22.96 -3.16 -50.10
CA PHE A 285 -22.73 -4.26 -49.16
C PHE A 285 -23.90 -5.26 -49.16
N ARG A 286 -25.14 -4.77 -49.23
CA ARG A 286 -26.33 -5.62 -49.39
C ARG A 286 -26.39 -6.26 -50.78
N GLY A 287 -26.17 -5.48 -51.85
CA GLY A 287 -26.24 -5.95 -53.23
C GLY A 287 -25.19 -6.99 -53.62
N SER A 288 -24.02 -6.99 -52.97
CA SER A 288 -22.95 -7.99 -53.17
C SER A 288 -23.28 -9.41 -52.66
N ARG A 289 -24.49 -9.63 -52.14
CA ARG A 289 -25.03 -10.94 -51.75
C ARG A 289 -26.14 -11.45 -52.67
N SER A 290 -26.44 -10.74 -53.76
CA SER A 290 -27.37 -11.20 -54.80
C SER A 290 -26.69 -12.20 -55.73
#